data_AF-A0A3A0AJM1-F1
#
_entry.id   AF-A0A3A0AJM1-F1
#
_cell.length_a   1.000
_cell.length_b   1.000
_cell.length_c   1.000
_cell.angle_alpha   90.00
_cell.angle_beta   90.00
_cell.angle_gamma   90.00
#
_symmetry.space_group_name_H-M   'P 1'
#
loop_
_entity.id
_entity.type
_entity.pdbx_description
1 polymer ?
#
loop_
_entity_poly.entity_id
_entity_poly.type
_entity_poly.pdbx_seq_one_letter_code
_entity_poly.pdbx_strand_id
1 'polypeptide(L)'
;MTTVQQSTLTIDGRAYQIDWVRKVHAPDDAPRLVVVSYLPNPTARHILQTCIASIRRMTPSPHELWVVDNHSPAAQLTGLLELSGVNVALSRTLPLPPARRAAWRQMVQRVRGQDQTAWGSYANAIGLEIARRMIDPASRYLMTLHMDTVACAPHWLDYLLGKLDTRVAAAGVRLDRARVSAGVLHV
;
A
#
# COMPACT_ATOMS: atom_id res chain seq x y z
N MET A 1 22.33 0.98 10.60
CA MET A 1 22.01 0.93 9.15
C MET A 1 20.86 -0.02 8.96
N THR A 2 19.84 0.37 8.20
CA THR A 2 18.72 -0.51 7.87
C THR A 2 19.14 -1.45 6.74
N THR A 3 19.14 -2.76 6.98
CA THR A 3 19.48 -3.75 5.96
C THR A 3 18.30 -3.94 5.02
N VAL A 4 18.47 -3.61 3.75
CA VAL A 4 17.50 -3.89 2.70
C VAL A 4 17.58 -5.37 2.34
N GLN A 5 16.45 -6.05 2.36
CA GLN A 5 16.31 -7.43 1.94
C GLN A 5 15.75 -7.49 0.52
N GLN A 6 16.06 -8.56 -0.19
CA GLN A 6 15.56 -8.81 -1.54
C GLN A 6 14.81 -10.13 -1.57
N SER A 7 13.68 -10.15 -2.27
CA SER A 7 12.93 -11.37 -2.51
C SER A 7 12.35 -11.39 -3.92
N THR A 8 11.99 -12.58 -4.37
CA THR A 8 11.22 -12.76 -5.60
C THR A 8 9.92 -13.45 -5.25
N LEU A 9 8.80 -12.84 -5.62
CA LEU A 9 7.47 -13.38 -5.41
C LEU A 9 6.86 -13.78 -6.75
N THR A 10 6.33 -15.00 -6.84
CA THR A 10 5.52 -15.40 -8.00
C THR A 10 4.07 -15.05 -7.74
N ILE A 11 3.58 -14.06 -8.48
CA ILE A 11 2.19 -13.61 -8.46
C ILE A 11 1.70 -13.77 -9.90
N ASP A 12 0.48 -14.29 -10.11
CA ASP A 12 -0.16 -14.43 -11.43
C ASP A 12 0.73 -15.01 -12.56
N GLY A 13 1.59 -15.97 -12.19
CA GLY A 13 2.51 -16.63 -13.11
C GLY A 13 3.72 -15.78 -13.53
N ARG A 14 3.96 -14.64 -12.87
CA ARG A 14 5.10 -13.75 -13.11
C ARG A 14 5.93 -13.58 -11.83
N ALA A 15 7.25 -13.57 -11.99
CA ALA A 15 8.18 -13.22 -10.93
C ALA A 15 8.24 -11.69 -10.75
N TYR A 16 8.00 -11.24 -9.52
CA TYR A 16 8.13 -9.86 -9.08
C TYR A 16 9.34 -9.75 -8.16
N GLN A 17 10.30 -8.89 -8.54
CA GLN A 17 11.47 -8.56 -7.73
C GLN A 17 11.10 -7.50 -6.71
N ILE A 18 11.31 -7.77 -5.43
CA ILE A 18 10.92 -6.89 -4.33
C ILE A 18 12.15 -6.56 -3.49
N ASP A 19 12.43 -5.27 -3.32
CA ASP A 19 13.33 -4.78 -2.27
C ASP A 19 12.50 -4.37 -1.07
N TRP A 20 12.88 -4.75 0.13
CA TRP A 20 12.05 -4.45 1.30
C TRP A 20 12.81 -4.32 2.61
N VAL A 21 12.14 -3.66 3.55
CA VAL A 21 12.57 -3.51 4.93
C VAL A 21 11.36 -3.65 5.84
N ARG A 22 11.49 -4.52 6.84
CA ARG A 22 10.58 -4.57 8.00
C ARG A 22 11.28 -3.98 9.22
N LYS A 23 10.71 -2.92 9.78
CA LYS A 23 11.22 -2.18 10.94
C LYS A 23 10.32 -2.33 12.15
N VAL A 24 9.03 -2.51 11.92
CA VAL A 24 8.01 -2.63 12.95
C VAL A 24 7.42 -4.03 12.88
N HIS A 25 7.38 -4.67 14.04
CA HIS A 25 6.61 -5.87 14.26
C HIS A 25 5.62 -5.59 15.38
N ALA A 26 4.34 -5.88 15.15
CA ALA A 26 3.32 -5.79 16.18
C ALA A 26 2.74 -7.19 16.46
N PRO A 27 2.02 -7.38 17.57
CA PRO A 27 1.35 -8.65 17.87
C PRO A 27 0.42 -9.12 16.75
N ASP A 28 0.08 -10.41 16.73
CA ASP A 28 -0.76 -11.03 15.69
C ASP A 28 -2.19 -10.48 15.65
N ASP A 29 -2.70 -10.04 16.80
CA ASP A 29 -4.01 -9.39 16.94
C ASP A 29 -3.98 -7.90 16.59
N ALA A 30 -2.81 -7.30 16.38
CA ALA A 30 -2.68 -5.92 15.93
C ALA A 30 -2.88 -5.84 14.40
N PRO A 31 -3.67 -4.87 13.89
CA PRO A 31 -3.94 -4.74 12.46
C PRO A 31 -2.70 -4.38 11.63
N ARG A 32 -2.68 -4.90 10.40
CA ARG A 32 -1.69 -4.58 9.37
C ARG A 32 -2.33 -3.64 8.36
N LEU A 33 -1.95 -2.37 8.43
CA LEU A 33 -2.41 -1.33 7.51
C LEU A 33 -1.52 -1.35 6.27
N VAL A 34 -2.10 -1.47 5.08
CA VAL A 34 -1.38 -1.55 3.82
C VAL A 34 -1.77 -0.38 2.92
N VAL A 35 -0.79 0.46 2.59
CA VAL A 35 -0.92 1.52 1.59
C VAL A 35 -0.18 1.08 0.33
N VAL A 36 -0.91 0.78 -0.73
CA VAL A 36 -0.32 0.58 -2.06
C VAL A 36 -0.10 1.94 -2.70
N SER A 37 1.08 2.15 -3.26
CA SER A 37 1.46 3.44 -3.83
C SER A 37 2.08 3.32 -5.21
N TYR A 38 1.87 4.35 -6.01
CA TYR A 38 2.61 4.65 -7.22
C TYR A 38 2.83 6.15 -7.27
N LEU A 39 4.09 6.56 -7.37
CA LEU A 39 4.56 7.92 -7.19
C LEU A 39 5.09 8.46 -8.53
N PRO A 40 4.23 8.85 -9.48
CA PRO A 40 4.69 9.33 -10.78
C PRO A 40 5.38 10.70 -10.72
N ASN A 41 5.18 11.45 -9.65
CA ASN A 41 5.67 12.82 -9.49
C ASN A 41 5.85 13.19 -8.00
N PRO A 42 6.49 14.34 -7.69
CA PRO A 42 6.71 14.78 -6.31
C PRO A 42 5.43 15.02 -5.50
N THR A 43 4.34 15.43 -6.15
CA THR A 43 3.04 15.64 -5.50
C THR A 43 2.48 14.32 -4.94
N ALA A 44 2.54 13.24 -5.72
CA ALA A 44 2.14 11.91 -5.26
C ALA A 44 2.94 11.45 -4.03
N ARG A 45 4.24 11.75 -4.00
CA ARG A 45 5.10 11.49 -2.84
C ARG A 45 4.67 12.28 -1.61
N HIS A 46 4.33 13.57 -1.79
CA HIS A 46 3.85 14.41 -0.68
C HIS A 46 2.50 13.91 -0.13
N ILE A 47 1.61 13.45 -1.01
CA ILE A 47 0.33 12.83 -0.64
C ILE A 47 0.57 11.59 0.23
N LEU A 48 1.43 10.65 -0.22
CA LEU A 48 1.79 9.47 0.56
C LEU A 48 2.38 9.84 1.93
N GLN A 49 3.29 10.82 1.98
CA GLN A 49 3.88 11.29 3.24
C GLN A 49 2.82 11.84 4.20
N THR A 50 1.83 12.56 3.67
CA THR A 50 0.70 13.10 4.43
C THR A 50 -0.19 11.98 4.97
N CYS A 51 -0.50 10.98 4.15
CA CYS A 51 -1.22 9.77 4.55
C CYS A 51 -0.51 9.08 5.72
N ILE A 52 0.77 8.75 5.57
CA ILE A 52 1.59 8.10 6.61
C ILE A 52 1.61 8.93 7.89
N ALA A 53 1.83 10.25 7.79
CA ALA A 53 1.88 11.13 8.95
C ALA A 53 0.54 11.17 9.69
N SER A 54 -0.57 11.21 8.97
CA SER A 54 -1.91 11.20 9.57
C SER A 54 -2.22 9.89 10.29
N ILE A 55 -1.90 8.73 9.68
CA ILE A 55 -2.08 7.42 10.28
C ILE A 55 -1.26 7.32 11.57
N ARG A 56 0.03 7.67 11.51
CA ARG A 56 0.91 7.61 12.69
C ARG A 56 0.42 8.51 13.82
N ARG A 57 -0.10 9.70 13.48
CA ARG A 57 -0.58 10.67 14.47
C ARG A 57 -1.91 10.26 15.10
N MET A 58 -2.82 9.71 14.30
CA MET A 58 -4.21 9.45 14.72
C MET A 58 -4.49 7.99 15.12
N THR A 59 -3.46 7.12 15.10
CA THR A 59 -3.60 5.70 15.43
C THR A 59 -2.74 5.35 16.65
N PRO A 60 -3.21 5.64 17.87
CA PRO A 60 -2.45 5.36 19.09
C PRO A 60 -2.32 3.86 19.40
N SER A 61 -3.24 3.04 18.91
CA SER A 61 -3.27 1.61 19.14
C SER A 61 -2.15 0.86 18.40
N PRO A 62 -1.68 -0.29 18.90
CA PRO A 62 -0.70 -1.11 18.21
C PRO A 62 -1.14 -1.45 16.78
N HIS A 63 -0.27 -1.22 15.81
CA HIS A 63 -0.48 -1.56 14.40
C HIS A 63 0.86 -1.69 13.68
N GLU A 64 0.88 -2.40 12.54
CA GLU A 64 1.96 -2.24 11.56
C GLU A 64 1.45 -1.43 10.37
N LEU A 65 2.22 -0.45 9.93
CA LEU A 65 1.97 0.26 8.68
C LEU A 65 2.96 -0.22 7.62
N TRP A 66 2.40 -0.71 6.51
CA TRP A 66 3.12 -1.16 5.33
C TRP A 66 2.85 -0.21 4.16
N VAL A 67 3.92 0.24 3.51
CA VAL A 67 3.87 0.91 2.22
C VAL A 67 4.40 -0.04 1.16
N VAL A 68 3.57 -0.35 0.17
CA VAL A 68 3.97 -1.16 -0.98
C VAL A 68 3.99 -0.28 -2.21
N ASP A 69 5.20 0.09 -2.64
CA ASP A 69 5.40 0.81 -3.89
C ASP A 69 5.34 -0.16 -5.06
N ASN A 70 4.51 0.16 -6.05
CA ASN A 70 4.35 -0.67 -7.23
C ASN A 70 5.01 -0.05 -8.45
N HIS A 71 6.35 -0.07 -8.45
CA HIS A 71 7.19 0.31 -9.59
C HIS A 71 7.18 1.80 -9.91
N SER A 72 7.39 2.65 -8.89
CA SER A 72 7.57 4.09 -9.11
C SER A 72 8.95 4.43 -9.69
N PRO A 73 9.10 5.60 -10.36
CA PRO A 73 10.40 6.10 -10.79
C PRO A 73 11.38 6.25 -9.61
N ALA A 74 12.65 5.85 -9.83
CA ALA A 74 13.67 5.83 -8.77
C ALA A 74 13.84 7.17 -8.03
N ALA A 75 13.71 8.30 -8.74
CA ALA A 75 13.79 9.64 -8.16
C ALA A 75 12.70 9.93 -7.10
N GLN A 76 11.57 9.23 -7.17
CA GLN A 76 10.45 9.39 -6.22
C GLN A 76 10.57 8.43 -5.02
N LEU A 77 11.44 7.42 -5.10
CA LEU A 77 11.64 6.42 -4.06
C LEU A 77 12.65 6.84 -2.98
N THR A 78 13.44 7.88 -3.24
CA THR A 78 14.46 8.37 -2.31
C THR A 78 13.87 8.62 -0.93
N GLY A 79 14.41 8.00 0.12
CA GLY A 79 13.95 8.22 1.49
C GLY A 79 12.81 7.29 1.94
N LEU A 80 12.18 6.51 1.05
CA LEU A 80 11.09 5.61 1.45
C LEU A 80 11.59 4.49 2.36
N LEU A 81 12.67 3.81 1.97
CA LEU A 81 13.26 2.72 2.76
C LEU A 81 13.82 3.20 4.10
N GLU A 82 14.04 4.51 4.26
CA GLU A 82 14.55 5.16 5.47
C GLU A 82 13.44 5.60 6.43
N LEU A 83 12.17 5.64 6.01
CA LEU A 83 11.03 6.08 6.84
C LEU A 83 10.94 5.34 8.18
N SER A 84 11.04 6.05 9.29
CA SER A 84 10.93 5.47 10.63
C SER A 84 9.50 5.00 10.93
N GLY A 85 9.35 3.89 11.64
CA GLY A 85 8.04 3.38 12.07
C GLY A 85 7.14 2.86 10.96
N VAL A 86 7.68 2.59 9.76
CA VAL A 86 6.94 2.08 8.60
C VAL A 86 7.72 0.94 7.94
N ASN A 87 7.02 -0.14 7.60
CA ASN A 87 7.53 -1.23 6.79
C ASN A 87 7.35 -0.88 5.31
N VAL A 88 8.33 -1.21 4.48
CA VAL A 88 8.34 -0.80 3.07
C VAL A 88 8.70 -1.96 2.17
N ALA A 89 7.94 -2.11 1.09
CA ALA A 89 8.21 -3.02 -0.01
C ALA A 89 8.21 -2.25 -1.33
N LEU A 90 9.24 -2.42 -2.14
CA LEU A 90 9.38 -1.77 -3.44
C LEU A 90 9.39 -2.83 -4.53
N SER A 91 8.31 -2.92 -5.30
CA SER A 91 8.29 -3.73 -6.50
C SER A 91 9.17 -3.08 -7.57
N ARG A 92 10.20 -3.80 -8.03
CA ARG A 92 11.05 -3.42 -9.18
C ARG A 92 10.49 -3.90 -10.51
N THR A 93 9.32 -4.52 -10.47
CA THR A 93 8.68 -5.16 -11.61
C THR A 93 7.35 -4.46 -11.90
N LEU A 94 7.27 -3.79 -13.06
CA LEU A 94 6.05 -3.12 -13.51
C LEU A 94 4.86 -4.10 -13.52
N PRO A 95 3.75 -3.83 -12.80
CA PRO A 95 2.55 -4.65 -12.85
C PRO A 95 1.94 -4.58 -14.25
N LEU A 96 1.89 -5.71 -14.95
CA LEU A 96 1.32 -5.80 -16.30
C LEU A 96 0.27 -6.90 -16.36
N PRO A 97 -1.00 -6.56 -16.67
CA PRO A 97 -2.07 -7.53 -16.84
C PRO A 97 -1.67 -8.62 -17.85
N PRO A 98 -2.04 -9.90 -17.62
CA PRO A 98 -1.72 -11.01 -18.52
C PRO A 98 -1.97 -10.71 -20.00
N ALA A 99 -3.13 -10.13 -20.32
CA ALA A 99 -3.55 -9.80 -21.68
C ALA A 99 -2.60 -8.81 -22.40
N ARG A 100 -1.82 -8.01 -21.66
CA ARG A 100 -0.91 -7.01 -22.25
C ARG A 100 0.55 -7.46 -22.29
N ARG A 101 0.89 -8.61 -21.70
CA ARG A 101 2.30 -9.08 -21.60
C ARG A 101 2.93 -9.34 -22.96
N ALA A 102 2.19 -9.94 -23.90
CA ALA A 102 2.69 -10.27 -25.24
C ALA A 102 2.99 -9.00 -26.06
N ALA A 103 2.06 -8.03 -26.05
CA ALA A 103 2.23 -6.75 -26.75
C ALA A 103 3.30 -5.86 -26.11
N TRP A 104 3.43 -5.88 -24.78
CA TRP A 104 4.43 -5.09 -24.05
C TRP A 104 5.86 -5.53 -24.39
N ARG A 105 6.13 -6.84 -24.53
CA ARG A 105 7.46 -7.33 -24.97
C ARG A 105 7.92 -6.70 -26.28
N GLN A 106 6.99 -6.40 -27.19
CA GLN A 106 7.29 -5.77 -28.48
C GLN A 106 7.44 -4.24 -28.38
N MET A 107 6.79 -3.61 -27.38
CA MET A 107 6.67 -2.15 -27.26
C MET A 107 7.74 -1.52 -26.35
N VAL A 108 8.26 -2.24 -25.35
CA VAL A 108 9.29 -1.76 -24.39
C VAL A 108 10.60 -1.35 -25.05
N GLN A 109 10.89 -1.85 -26.26
CA GLN A 109 12.05 -1.39 -27.02
C GLN A 109 11.91 0.04 -27.55
N ARG A 110 10.72 0.65 -27.54
CA ARG A 110 10.45 1.91 -28.26
C ARG A 110 9.95 3.09 -27.41
N VAL A 111 9.37 2.88 -26.22
CA VAL A 111 8.72 3.99 -25.49
C VAL A 111 9.13 4.03 -24.01
N ARG A 112 9.85 5.09 -23.64
CA ARG A 112 10.10 5.49 -22.24
C ARG A 112 8.85 6.18 -21.68
N GLY A 113 7.83 5.40 -21.35
CA GLY A 113 6.61 5.90 -20.68
C GLY A 113 5.93 4.75 -19.97
N GLN A 114 6.03 4.70 -18.63
CA GLN A 114 5.46 3.64 -17.80
C GLN A 114 4.17 4.15 -17.17
N ASP A 115 3.16 4.37 -18.00
CA ASP A 115 1.85 4.83 -17.52
C ASP A 115 1.02 3.63 -17.04
N GLN A 116 0.77 3.55 -15.73
CA GLN A 116 -0.08 2.54 -15.12
C GLN A 116 -1.56 2.95 -15.06
N THR A 117 -1.92 4.18 -15.46
CA THR A 117 -3.27 4.74 -15.31
C THR A 117 -4.34 3.88 -15.97
N ALA A 118 -4.03 3.23 -17.10
CA ALA A 118 -4.96 2.39 -17.82
C ALA A 118 -5.32 1.07 -17.11
N TRP A 119 -4.61 0.68 -16.04
CA TRP A 119 -4.90 -0.54 -15.26
C TRP A 119 -4.60 -0.38 -13.77
N GLY A 120 -4.89 0.80 -13.21
CA GLY A 120 -4.63 1.11 -11.80
C GLY A 120 -5.22 0.10 -10.81
N SER A 121 -6.41 -0.45 -11.07
CA SER A 121 -7.00 -1.50 -10.21
C SER A 121 -6.16 -2.77 -10.17
N TYR A 122 -5.61 -3.20 -11.30
CA TYR A 122 -4.74 -4.37 -11.36
C TYR A 122 -3.39 -4.08 -10.67
N ALA A 123 -2.82 -2.89 -10.89
CA ALA A 123 -1.61 -2.47 -10.17
C ALA A 123 -1.84 -2.48 -8.64
N ASN A 124 -2.98 -1.95 -8.17
CA ASN A 124 -3.32 -2.01 -6.75
C ASN A 124 -3.43 -3.46 -6.25
N ALA A 125 -4.08 -4.34 -7.01
CA ALA A 125 -4.20 -5.76 -6.64
C ALA A 125 -2.84 -6.46 -6.52
N ILE A 126 -1.89 -6.19 -7.42
CA ILE A 126 -0.52 -6.71 -7.31
C ILE A 126 0.18 -6.20 -6.06
N GLY A 127 0.05 -4.91 -5.74
CA GLY A 127 0.62 -4.34 -4.51
C GLY A 127 0.04 -4.98 -3.25
N LEU A 128 -1.26 -5.25 -3.24
CA LEU A 128 -1.93 -5.94 -2.13
C LEU A 128 -1.48 -7.41 -1.99
N GLU A 129 -1.31 -8.12 -3.10
CA GLU A 129 -0.80 -9.50 -3.07
C GLU A 129 0.65 -9.54 -2.58
N ILE A 130 1.50 -8.59 -2.99
CA ILE A 130 2.86 -8.44 -2.45
C ILE A 130 2.79 -8.26 -0.93
N ALA A 131 1.96 -7.32 -0.45
CA ALA A 131 1.78 -7.09 0.98
C ALA A 131 1.35 -8.37 1.71
N ARG A 132 0.35 -9.08 1.18
CA ARG A 132 -0.17 -10.32 1.78
C ARG A 132 0.88 -11.42 1.89
N ARG A 133 1.81 -11.51 0.94
CA ARG A 133 2.92 -12.48 0.95
C ARG A 133 4.05 -12.12 1.91
N MET A 134 4.17 -10.84 2.24
CA MET A 134 5.22 -10.32 3.13
C MET A 134 4.78 -10.20 4.58
N ILE A 135 3.48 -9.98 4.80
CA ILE A 135 2.86 -9.95 6.12
C ILE A 135 2.76 -11.37 6.66
N ASP A 136 3.06 -11.51 7.96
CA ASP A 136 2.97 -12.78 8.66
C ASP A 136 1.57 -13.39 8.50
N PRO A 137 1.44 -14.65 8.01
CA PRO A 137 0.15 -15.30 7.84
C PRO A 137 -0.62 -15.52 9.15
N ALA A 138 0.02 -15.43 10.32
CA ALA A 138 -0.65 -15.45 11.62
C ALA A 138 -1.38 -14.13 11.95
N SER A 139 -1.10 -13.04 11.23
CA SER A 139 -1.76 -11.75 11.45
C SER A 139 -3.27 -11.86 11.25
N ARG A 140 -4.05 -11.48 12.27
CA ARG A 140 -5.51 -11.63 12.28
C ARG A 140 -6.24 -10.64 11.39
N TYR A 141 -5.72 -9.42 11.28
CA TYR A 141 -6.38 -8.32 10.57
C TYR A 141 -5.47 -7.68 9.54
N LEU A 142 -6.03 -7.42 8.36
CA LEU A 142 -5.41 -6.66 7.28
C LEU A 142 -6.39 -5.59 6.83
N MET A 143 -5.91 -4.35 6.74
CA MET A 143 -6.69 -3.22 6.25
C MET A 143 -5.95 -2.58 5.09
N THR A 144 -6.67 -2.35 3.98
CA THR A 144 -6.13 -1.66 2.81
C THR A 144 -6.52 -0.19 2.85
N LEU A 145 -5.59 0.69 2.54
CA LEU A 145 -5.78 2.13 2.49
C LEU A 145 -5.27 2.65 1.15
N HIS A 146 -5.93 3.67 0.61
CA HIS A 146 -5.37 4.40 -0.52
C HIS A 146 -4.28 5.36 -0.02
N MET A 147 -3.29 5.67 -0.87
CA MET A 147 -2.19 6.57 -0.49
C MET A 147 -2.63 8.03 -0.26
N ASP A 148 -3.85 8.37 -0.67
CA ASP A 148 -4.51 9.67 -0.44
C ASP A 148 -5.50 9.65 0.73
N THR A 149 -5.56 8.57 1.53
CA THR A 149 -6.33 8.55 2.77
C THR A 149 -5.66 9.39 3.86
N VAL A 150 -6.46 10.21 4.55
CA VAL A 150 -6.04 10.96 5.74
C VAL A 150 -6.87 10.52 6.94
N ALA A 151 -6.22 10.02 7.98
CA ALA A 151 -6.88 9.75 9.25
C ALA A 151 -7.09 11.08 9.98
N CYS A 152 -8.34 11.40 10.32
CA CYS A 152 -8.74 12.69 10.89
C CYS A 152 -9.23 12.62 12.34
N ALA A 153 -9.44 11.42 12.88
CA ALA A 153 -9.93 11.22 14.25
C ALA A 153 -9.03 10.22 14.99
N PRO A 154 -8.68 10.47 16.26
CA PRO A 154 -8.04 9.45 17.09
C PRO A 154 -8.96 8.24 17.25
N HIS A 155 -8.39 7.07 17.49
CA HIS A 155 -9.13 5.81 17.70
C HIS A 155 -10.00 5.34 16.53
N TRP A 156 -9.81 5.91 15.32
CA TRP A 156 -10.54 5.48 14.12
C TRP A 156 -10.37 3.97 13.83
N LEU A 157 -9.18 3.45 14.10
CA LEU A 157 -8.87 2.03 13.91
C LEU A 157 -9.55 1.15 14.96
N ASP A 158 -9.55 1.56 16.23
CA ASP A 158 -10.26 0.86 17.31
C ASP A 158 -11.76 0.80 17.03
N TYR A 159 -12.32 1.90 16.51
CA TYR A 159 -13.72 1.96 16.13
C TYR A 159 -14.06 0.91 15.08
N LEU A 160 -13.22 0.75 14.03
CA LEU A 160 -13.42 -0.25 12.98
C LEU A 160 -13.22 -1.67 13.50
N LEU A 161 -12.18 -1.90 14.30
CA LEU A 161 -11.94 -3.21 14.93
C LEU A 161 -13.10 -3.61 15.84
N GLY A 162 -13.71 -2.66 16.56
CA GLY A 162 -14.89 -2.88 17.40
C GLY A 162 -16.16 -3.22 16.62
N LYS A 163 -16.15 -3.20 15.28
CA LYS A 163 -17.25 -3.70 14.43
C LYS A 163 -17.08 -5.16 14.03
N LEU A 164 -15.89 -5.73 14.26
CA LEU A 164 -15.59 -7.12 13.96
C LEU A 164 -15.97 -8.01 15.14
N ASP A 165 -16.57 -9.16 14.86
CA ASP A 165 -16.85 -10.20 15.85
C ASP A 165 -16.79 -11.59 15.19
N THR A 166 -17.29 -12.63 15.85
CA THR A 166 -17.30 -14.00 15.29
C THR A 166 -18.23 -14.16 14.07
N ARG A 167 -19.12 -13.19 13.82
CA ARG A 167 -20.08 -13.15 12.71
C ARG A 167 -19.72 -12.10 11.66
N VAL A 168 -18.97 -11.07 12.04
CA VAL A 168 -18.56 -9.95 11.17
C VAL A 168 -17.06 -10.03 10.90
N ALA A 169 -16.71 -10.53 9.71
CA ALA A 169 -15.33 -10.74 9.27
C ALA A 169 -14.68 -9.50 8.62
N ALA A 170 -15.45 -8.49 8.26
CA ALA A 170 -14.96 -7.27 7.61
C ALA A 170 -15.76 -6.04 8.03
N ALA A 171 -15.04 -4.92 8.16
CA ALA A 171 -15.60 -3.60 8.44
C ALA A 171 -14.96 -2.61 7.48
N GLY A 172 -15.71 -1.55 7.15
CA GLY A 172 -15.26 -0.51 6.25
C GLY A 172 -16.02 0.78 6.50
N VAL A 173 -15.51 1.84 5.90
CA VAL A 173 -16.05 3.18 6.00
C VAL A 173 -16.87 3.50 4.77
N ARG A 174 -18.05 4.10 4.97
CA ARG A 174 -18.93 4.46 3.84
C ARG A 174 -18.63 5.89 3.42
N LEU A 175 -18.75 6.14 2.12
CA LEU A 175 -18.74 7.50 1.60
C LEU A 175 -19.88 8.31 2.23
N ASP A 176 -19.53 9.42 2.88
CA ASP A 176 -20.46 10.43 3.38
C ASP A 176 -20.28 11.74 2.58
N ARG A 177 -21.33 12.12 1.84
CA ARG A 177 -21.40 13.38 1.11
C ARG A 177 -22.26 14.43 1.82
N ALA A 178 -22.86 14.11 2.95
CA ALA A 178 -23.76 15.02 3.65
C ALA A 178 -23.01 16.21 4.29
N ARG A 179 -21.72 16.02 4.60
CA ARG A 179 -20.90 17.00 5.34
C ARG A 179 -20.01 17.88 4.46
N VAL A 180 -19.72 17.46 3.23
CA VAL A 180 -18.87 18.19 2.29
C VAL A 180 -19.44 18.11 0.88
N SER A 181 -19.55 19.26 0.21
CA SER A 181 -20.06 19.36 -1.16
C SER A 181 -19.04 18.91 -2.21
N ALA A 182 -17.75 18.87 -1.86
CA ALA A 182 -16.66 18.36 -2.68
C ALA A 182 -15.63 17.61 -1.80
N GLY A 183 -15.05 16.54 -2.35
CA GLY A 183 -14.18 15.62 -1.62
C GLY A 183 -14.91 14.36 -1.14
N VAL A 184 -14.14 13.38 -0.68
CA VAL A 184 -14.64 12.10 -0.19
C VAL A 184 -14.29 11.99 1.29
N LEU A 185 -15.28 12.28 2.15
CA LEU A 185 -15.19 11.92 3.55
C LEU A 185 -15.70 10.49 3.71
N HIS A 186 -14.85 9.65 4.28
CA HIS A 186 -15.24 8.32 4.69
C HIS A 186 -15.46 8.36 6.21
N VAL A 187 -16.68 8.03 6.66
CA VAL A 187 -17.07 7.99 8.08
C VAL A 187 -17.37 6.55 8.47
#